data_AF-A0A5B0CPG6-F1
#
_entry.id   AF-A0A5B0CPG6-F1
#
_cell.length_a   1.000
_cell.length_b   1.000
_cell.length_c   1.000
_cell.angle_alpha   90.00
_cell.angle_beta   90.00
_cell.angle_gamma   90.00
#
_symmetry.space_group_name_H-M   'P 1'
#
loop_
_entity.id
_entity.type
_entity.pdbx_description
1 polymer ?
#
loop_
_entity_poly.entity_id
_entity_poly.type
_entity_poly.pdbx_seq_one_letter_code
_entity_poly.pdbx_strand_id
1 'polypeptide(L)'
;MHSPFRHFFLLGVAVNTFAREPIETAQSPDSKIIIDFYTLNGGAATSISVEGIVNGPLWFKKRIYYEDPMHKVDVEWISIHIITINDHTLNLDKGEPFSD
;
A
#
# COMPACT_ATOMS: atom_id res chain seq x y z
N MET A 1 56.21 -6.21 21.46
CA MET A 1 55.17 -7.26 21.36
C MET A 1 53.93 -6.59 20.77
N HIS A 2 53.79 -6.61 19.43
CA HIS A 2 52.70 -5.94 18.72
C HIS A 2 51.48 -6.86 18.67
N SER A 3 50.34 -6.36 19.16
CA SER A 3 49.01 -6.86 18.81
C SER A 3 48.63 -6.36 17.42
N PRO A 4 47.75 -7.08 16.70
CA PRO A 4 46.64 -6.34 16.15
C PRO A 4 45.29 -7.01 16.47
N PHE A 5 44.42 -6.23 17.11
CA PHE A 5 42.99 -6.47 17.22
C PHE A 5 42.38 -6.61 15.81
N ARG A 6 41.94 -7.82 15.48
CA ARG A 6 41.23 -8.11 14.23
C ARG A 6 39.77 -7.70 14.39
N HIS A 7 39.44 -6.49 13.95
CA HIS A 7 38.05 -6.04 13.81
C HIS A 7 37.46 -6.65 12.55
N PHE A 8 36.53 -7.59 12.71
CA PHE A 8 35.69 -8.05 11.62
C PHE A 8 34.54 -7.05 11.46
N PHE A 9 34.59 -6.21 10.43
CA PHE A 9 33.41 -5.51 9.93
C PHE A 9 32.61 -6.53 9.09
N LEU A 10 31.54 -7.08 9.66
CA LEU A 10 30.53 -7.76 8.85
C LEU A 10 29.65 -6.68 8.24
N LEU A 11 29.88 -6.41 6.95
CA LEU A 11 28.97 -5.59 6.15
C LEU A 11 27.66 -6.39 6.03
N GLY A 12 26.68 -6.06 6.87
CA GLY A 12 25.34 -6.61 6.76
C GLY A 12 24.76 -6.25 5.40
N VAL A 13 24.47 -7.26 4.57
CA VAL A 13 23.66 -7.07 3.37
C VAL A 13 22.26 -6.71 3.87
N ALA A 14 21.87 -5.44 3.72
CA ALA A 14 20.50 -5.03 3.98
C ALA A 14 19.59 -5.72 2.96
N VAL A 15 18.89 -6.77 3.39
CA VAL A 15 17.78 -7.33 2.63
C VAL A 15 16.60 -6.39 2.84
N ASN A 16 16.31 -5.52 1.87
CA ASN A 16 15.05 -4.78 1.85
C ASN A 16 13.92 -5.78 1.57
N THR A 17 13.37 -6.38 2.62
CA THR A 17 12.13 -7.16 2.51
C THR A 17 10.98 -6.17 2.38
N PHE A 18 10.55 -5.91 1.14
CA PHE A 18 9.26 -5.26 0.89
C PHE A 18 8.17 -6.21 1.42
N ALA A 19 7.63 -5.90 2.59
CA ALA A 19 6.49 -6.61 3.15
C ALA A 19 5.21 -5.92 2.68
N ARG A 20 4.34 -6.68 2.01
CA ARG A 20 2.98 -6.26 1.68
C ARG A 20 2.02 -7.08 2.52
N GLU A 21 1.21 -6.40 3.34
CA GLU A 21 0.26 -7.07 4.23
C GLU A 21 -1.17 -6.61 3.90
N PRO A 22 -2.13 -7.53 3.71
CA PRO A 22 -3.52 -7.17 3.48
C PRO A 22 -4.13 -6.51 4.72
N ILE A 23 -4.95 -5.49 4.51
CA ILE A 23 -5.65 -4.76 5.57
C ILE A 23 -7.14 -5.02 5.50
N GLU A 24 -7.75 -4.65 4.37
CA GLU A 24 -9.20 -4.62 4.19
C GLU A 24 -9.55 -4.88 2.72
N THR A 25 -10.72 -5.46 2.48
CA THR A 25 -11.34 -5.52 1.16
C THR A 25 -12.68 -4.78 1.22
N ALA A 26 -12.87 -3.77 0.38
CA ALA A 26 -14.11 -3.02 0.27
C ALA A 26 -14.82 -3.34 -1.05
N GLN A 27 -16.16 -3.42 -1.00
CA GLN A 27 -17.00 -3.69 -2.17
C GLN A 27 -17.97 -2.55 -2.41
N SER A 28 -18.16 -2.16 -3.68
CA SER A 28 -19.17 -1.18 -4.04
C SER A 28 -20.58 -1.63 -3.60
N PRO A 29 -21.53 -0.71 -3.40
CA PRO A 29 -22.92 -1.04 -3.05
C PRO A 29 -23.61 -2.04 -4.01
N ASP A 30 -23.19 -2.10 -5.27
CA ASP A 30 -23.70 -3.06 -6.27
C ASP A 30 -22.80 -4.30 -6.44
N SER A 31 -21.77 -4.42 -5.62
CA SER A 31 -20.79 -5.51 -5.57
C SER A 31 -19.97 -5.74 -6.85
N LYS A 32 -19.92 -4.77 -7.76
CA LYS A 32 -19.15 -4.90 -9.01
C LYS A 32 -17.70 -4.45 -8.91
N ILE A 33 -17.39 -3.55 -7.97
CA ILE A 33 -16.04 -3.05 -7.75
C ILE A 33 -15.55 -3.62 -6.43
N ILE A 34 -14.42 -4.31 -6.50
CA ILE A 34 -13.74 -4.87 -5.33
C ILE A 34 -12.37 -4.19 -5.25
N ILE A 35 -12.09 -3.63 -4.09
CA ILE A 35 -10.84 -2.93 -3.79
C ILE A 35 -10.16 -3.65 -2.64
N ASP A 36 -8.96 -4.15 -2.89
CA ASP A 36 -8.10 -4.72 -1.84
C ASP A 36 -7.09 -3.68 -1.39
N PHE A 37 -6.97 -3.51 -0.08
CA PHE A 37 -6.04 -2.59 0.56
C PHE A 37 -4.89 -3.32 1.23
N TYR A 38 -3.69 -2.76 1.11
CA TYR A 38 -2.47 -3.31 1.69
C TYR A 38 -1.64 -2.24 2.37
N THR A 39 -0.95 -2.61 3.44
CA THR A 39 0.22 -1.83 3.88
C THR A 39 1.44 -2.29 3.11
N LEU A 40 2.37 -1.35 2.86
CA LEU A 40 3.69 -1.64 2.32
C LEU A 40 4.73 -1.15 3.32
N ASN A 41 5.65 -2.02 3.70
CA ASN A 41 6.78 -1.71 4.56
C ASN A 41 8.08 -2.05 3.84
N GLY A 42 8.90 -1.04 3.54
CA GLY A 42 10.20 -1.19 2.88
C GLY A 42 11.34 -1.60 3.81
N GLY A 43 11.09 -1.69 5.12
CA GLY A 43 12.06 -2.05 6.14
C GLY A 43 12.42 -0.90 7.09
N ALA A 44 13.51 -1.07 7.84
CA ALA A 44 13.85 -0.26 9.01
C ALA A 44 14.04 1.26 8.77
N ALA A 45 14.25 1.68 7.52
CA ALA A 45 14.53 3.07 7.16
C ALA A 45 13.41 3.72 6.33
N THR A 46 12.27 3.05 6.15
CA THR A 46 11.15 3.55 5.35
C THR A 46 9.89 3.71 6.20
N SER A 47 9.06 4.69 5.87
CA SER A 47 7.68 4.75 6.36
C SER A 47 6.85 3.57 5.84
N ILE A 48 5.73 3.32 6.51
CA ILE A 48 4.70 2.41 6.03
C ILE A 48 3.75 3.25 5.17
N SER A 49 3.37 2.71 4.02
CA SER A 49 2.38 3.31 3.12
C SER A 49 1.15 2.42 2.98
N VAL A 50 0.03 2.98 2.54
CA VAL A 50 -1.17 2.22 2.13
C VAL A 50 -1.35 2.27 0.62
N GLU A 51 -1.72 1.14 0.02
CA GLU A 51 -2.16 1.09 -1.38
C GLU A 51 -3.57 0.45 -1.49
N GLY A 52 -4.36 0.95 -2.43
CA GLY A 52 -5.67 0.39 -2.79
C GLY A 52 -5.67 -0.07 -4.25
N ILE A 53 -6.07 -1.33 -4.49
CA ILE A 53 -6.03 -1.97 -5.81
C ILE A 53 -7.43 -2.46 -6.20
N VAL A 54 -7.94 -1.96 -7.33
CA VAL A 54 -9.15 -2.51 -7.97
C VAL A 54 -8.77 -3.75 -8.77
N ASN A 55 -9.49 -4.85 -8.52
CA ASN A 55 -9.40 -6.06 -9.34
C ASN A 55 -10.44 -6.03 -10.46
N GLY A 56 -9.98 -6.09 -11.70
CA GLY A 56 -10.82 -6.14 -12.89
C GLY A 56 -10.91 -7.55 -13.49
N PRO A 57 -11.69 -7.70 -14.59
CA PRO A 57 -11.72 -8.93 -15.37
C PRO A 57 -10.32 -9.31 -15.87
N LEU A 58 -10.09 -10.61 -16.10
CA LEU A 58 -8.89 -11.12 -16.76
C LEU A 58 -7.56 -10.70 -16.10
N TRP A 59 -7.46 -10.90 -14.79
CA TRP A 59 -6.26 -10.58 -13.98
C TRP A 59 -5.81 -9.12 -14.01
N PHE A 60 -6.64 -8.22 -14.55
CA PHE A 60 -6.35 -6.80 -14.54
C PHE A 60 -6.34 -6.29 -13.10
N LYS A 61 -5.27 -5.58 -12.72
CA LYS A 61 -5.13 -4.92 -11.43
C LYS A 61 -4.78 -3.48 -11.68
N LYS A 62 -5.49 -2.57 -11.00
CA LYS A 62 -5.22 -1.13 -11.09
C LYS A 62 -5.07 -0.57 -9.69
N ARG A 63 -3.90 0.00 -9.39
CA ARG A 63 -3.74 0.83 -8.20
C ARG A 63 -4.52 2.13 -8.40
N ILE A 64 -5.45 2.41 -7.49
CA ILE A 64 -6.26 3.63 -7.51
C ILE A 64 -5.89 4.58 -6.37
N TYR A 65 -5.17 4.08 -5.37
CA TYR A 65 -4.83 4.81 -4.16
C TYR A 65 -3.43 4.44 -3.71
N TYR A 66 -2.67 5.44 -3.30
CA TYR A 66 -1.40 5.31 -2.61
C TYR A 66 -1.24 6.49 -1.65
N GLU A 67 -0.83 6.23 -0.42
CA GLU A 67 -0.56 7.29 0.56
C GLU A 67 0.62 6.88 1.45
N ASP A 68 1.62 7.75 1.55
CA ASP A 68 2.80 7.60 2.40
C ASP A 68 3.12 8.92 3.15
N PRO A 69 3.24 8.94 4.49
CA PRO A 69 3.10 7.82 5.42
C PRO A 69 1.66 7.53 5.80
N MET A 70 1.24 6.28 5.63
CA MET A 70 -0.07 5.80 6.08
C MET A 70 -0.01 4.34 6.52
N HIS A 71 -0.67 4.02 7.63
CA HIS A 71 -0.62 2.69 8.26
C HIS A 71 -2.00 2.06 8.47
N LYS A 72 -3.07 2.77 8.12
CA LYS A 72 -4.46 2.35 8.25
C LYS A 72 -5.25 2.83 7.06
N VAL A 73 -6.39 2.19 6.86
CA VAL A 73 -7.38 2.61 5.89
C VAL A 73 -8.72 2.74 6.61
N ASP A 74 -9.44 3.82 6.32
CA ASP A 74 -10.87 3.97 6.58
C ASP A 74 -11.58 4.13 5.25
N VAL A 75 -12.69 3.43 5.05
CA VAL A 75 -13.33 3.32 3.73
C VAL A 75 -14.83 3.52 3.83
N GLU A 76 -15.34 4.49 3.08
CA GLU A 76 -16.77 4.75 2.96
C GLU A 76 -17.19 4.85 1.49
N TRP A 77 -18.20 4.06 1.10
CA TRP A 77 -18.82 4.20 -0.22
C TRP A 77 -19.93 5.24 -0.18
N ILE A 78 -19.73 6.34 -0.90
CA ILE A 78 -20.75 7.41 -1.05
C ILE A 78 -21.77 7.01 -2.13
N SER A 79 -21.33 6.30 -3.17
CA SER A 79 -22.20 5.76 -4.23
C SER A 79 -21.50 4.59 -4.95
N ILE A 80 -22.09 4.06 -6.02
CA ILE A 80 -21.52 2.92 -6.77
C ILE A 80 -20.09 3.18 -7.28
N HIS A 81 -19.77 4.42 -7.67
CA HIS A 81 -18.44 4.78 -8.22
C HIS A 81 -17.71 5.85 -7.43
N ILE A 82 -18.24 6.29 -6.29
CA ILE A 82 -17.62 7.31 -5.45
C ILE A 82 -17.31 6.70 -4.10
N ILE A 83 -16.05 6.74 -3.75
CA ILE A 83 -15.50 6.18 -2.52
C ILE A 83 -14.65 7.23 -1.82
N THR A 84 -14.77 7.30 -0.51
CA THR A 84 -13.83 8.01 0.35
C THR A 84 -12.90 6.98 0.98
N ILE A 85 -11.59 7.21 0.80
CA ILE A 85 -10.51 6.40 1.38
C ILE A 85 -9.72 7.38 2.25
N ASN A 86 -9.69 7.14 3.55
CA ASN A 86 -9.25 8.12 4.55
C ASN A 86 -9.97 9.46 4.32
N ASP A 87 -9.22 10.54 4.08
CA ASP A 87 -9.79 11.88 3.83
C ASP A 87 -9.89 12.23 2.32
N HIS A 88 -9.75 11.23 1.44
CA HIS A 88 -9.72 11.44 -0.01
C HIS A 88 -10.92 10.81 -0.72
N THR A 89 -11.71 11.65 -1.39
CA THR A 89 -12.83 11.19 -2.23
C THR A 89 -12.37 10.96 -3.67
N LEU A 90 -12.52 9.72 -4.15
CA LEU A 90 -12.19 9.31 -5.51
C LEU A 90 -13.47 9.02 -6.30
N ASN A 91 -13.48 9.44 -7.56
CA ASN A 91 -14.50 9.03 -8.53
C ASN A 91 -13.89 8.00 -9.49
N LEU A 92 -14.30 6.74 -9.35
CA LEU A 92 -13.75 5.61 -10.07
C LEU A 92 -14.15 5.57 -11.55
N ASP A 93 -15.22 6.27 -11.96
CA ASP A 93 -15.60 6.41 -13.37
C ASP A 93 -14.63 7.32 -14.14
N LYS A 94 -14.04 8.32 -13.46
CA LYS A 94 -13.01 9.18 -14.06
C LYS A 94 -11.68 8.45 -14.20
N GLY A 95 -11.44 7.46 -13.34
CA GLY A 95 -10.27 6.58 -13.39
C GLY A 95 -8.95 7.24 -12.98
N GLU A 96 -8.97 8.46 -12.45
CA GLU A 96 -7.80 9.14 -11.90
C GLU A 96 -7.39 8.49 -10.57
N PRO A 97 -6.14 8.00 -10.43
CA PRO A 97 -5.66 7.50 -9.16
C PRO A 97 -5.28 8.65 -8.23
N PHE A 98 -5.39 8.41 -6.92
CA PHE A 98 -4.77 9.26 -5.89
C PHE A 98 -3.38 8.73 -5.55
N SER A 99 -2.44 9.64 -5.30
CA SER A 99 -1.09 9.35 -4.82
C SER A 99 -0.55 10.56 -4.07
N ASP A 100 -0.18 10.38 -2.82
CA ASP A 100 0.51 11.38 -1.98
C ASP A 100 1.64 10.70 -1.19
#